data_AF-A0A7S3E086-F1
#
_entry.id   AF-A0A7S3E086-F1
#
_cell.length_a   1.000
_cell.length_b   1.000
_cell.length_c   1.000
_cell.angle_alpha   90.00
_cell.angle_beta   90.00
_cell.angle_gamma   90.00
#
_symmetry.space_group_name_H-M   'P 1'
#
loop_
_entity.id
_entity.type
_entity.pdbx_description
1 polymer ?
#
loop_
_entity_poly.entity_id
_entity_poly.type
_entity_poly.pdbx_seq_one_letter_code
_entity_poly.pdbx_strand_id
1 'polypeptide(L)'
;RLVVVFPRATGKQISKSLDDQIGNTLRKSGHYKDFEDFSQAFYGYKFKKGTVITFSKERNGTLTTFIDGQERTRVRSKPLNQAISELYLGRETITKDLRADTLSSIDQILPHS
;
A
#
# COMPACT_ATOMS: atom_id res chain seq x y z
N ARG A 1 8.56 -6.43 9.46
CA ARG A 1 7.53 -6.97 8.56
C ARG A 1 6.27 -6.14 8.75
N LEU A 2 5.70 -5.62 7.68
CA LEU A 2 4.44 -4.86 7.71
C LEU A 2 3.41 -5.62 6.87
N VAL A 3 2.22 -5.82 7.41
CA VAL A 3 1.13 -6.56 6.75
C VAL A 3 -0.06 -5.64 6.59
N VAL A 4 -0.61 -5.59 5.38
CA VAL A 4 -1.73 -4.71 5.02
C VAL A 4 -2.82 -5.56 4.39
N VAL A 5 -4.05 -5.35 4.85
CA VAL A 5 -5.24 -6.06 4.36
C VAL A 5 -6.17 -5.03 3.75
N PHE A 6 -6.52 -5.23 2.48
CA PHE A 6 -7.43 -4.35 1.76
C PHE A 6 -8.83 -4.97 1.61
N PRO A 7 -9.90 -4.17 1.56
CA PRO A 7 -11.15 -4.60 0.93
C PRO A 7 -10.92 -4.87 -0.57
N ARG A 8 -11.96 -5.28 -1.30
CA ARG A 8 -11.83 -5.49 -2.75
C ARG A 8 -11.30 -4.21 -3.40
N ALA A 9 -10.13 -4.29 -4.02
CA ALA A 9 -9.48 -3.16 -4.66
C ALA A 9 -8.74 -3.64 -5.91
N THR A 10 -8.51 -2.74 -6.85
CA THR A 10 -7.60 -2.95 -7.97
C THR A 10 -6.21 -2.44 -7.60
N GLY A 11 -5.17 -2.99 -8.21
CA GLY A 11 -3.83 -2.45 -8.03
C GLY A 11 -3.69 -1.00 -8.46
N LYS A 12 -4.50 -0.54 -9.44
CA LYS A 12 -4.58 0.88 -9.79
C LYS A 12 -5.04 1.74 -8.63
N GLN A 13 -6.06 1.30 -7.87
CA GLN A 13 -6.54 2.03 -6.69
C GLN A 13 -5.49 2.06 -5.58
N ILE A 14 -4.81 0.93 -5.33
CA ILE A 14 -3.75 0.85 -4.32
C ILE A 14 -2.56 1.74 -4.71
N SER A 15 -2.07 1.64 -5.95
CA SER A 15 -0.97 2.49 -6.45
C SER A 15 -1.34 3.96 -6.38
N LYS A 16 -2.58 4.34 -6.75
CA LYS A 16 -3.03 5.73 -6.65
C LYS A 16 -3.08 6.21 -5.19
N SER A 17 -3.65 5.43 -4.28
CA SER A 17 -3.73 5.79 -2.86
C SER A 17 -2.34 5.95 -2.24
N LEU A 18 -1.37 5.13 -2.63
CA LEU A 18 0.02 5.29 -2.19
C LEU A 18 0.69 6.52 -2.83
N ASP A 19 0.48 6.78 -4.12
CA ASP A 19 1.02 7.99 -4.79
C ASP A 19 0.48 9.27 -4.14
N ASP A 20 -0.82 9.31 -3.85
CA ASP A 20 -1.47 10.45 -3.21
C ASP A 20 -0.89 10.73 -1.80
N GLN A 21 -0.40 9.70 -1.09
CA GLN A 21 0.13 9.83 0.27
C GLN A 21 1.66 10.07 0.32
N ILE A 22 2.45 9.36 -0.50
CA ILE A 22 3.93 9.41 -0.44
C ILE A 22 4.59 9.91 -1.73
N GLY A 23 3.84 10.02 -2.83
CA GLY A 23 4.36 10.39 -4.13
C GLY A 23 4.94 11.80 -4.16
N ASN A 24 4.32 12.76 -3.48
CA ASN A 24 4.87 14.12 -3.37
C ASN A 24 6.22 14.13 -2.62
N THR A 25 6.33 13.38 -1.52
CA THR A 25 7.58 13.24 -0.76
C THR A 25 8.69 12.67 -1.64
N LEU A 26 8.39 11.63 -2.42
CA LEU A 26 9.35 11.00 -3.30
C LEU A 26 9.71 11.85 -4.53
N ARG A 27 8.76 12.63 -5.08
CA ARG A 27 9.06 13.63 -6.13
C ARG A 27 10.01 14.70 -5.61
N LYS A 28 9.76 15.24 -4.42
CA LYS A 28 10.61 16.27 -3.80
C LYS A 28 12.04 15.77 -3.51
N SER A 29 12.18 14.49 -3.16
CA SER A 29 13.50 13.89 -2.95
C SER A 29 14.16 13.37 -4.23
N GLY A 30 13.51 13.44 -5.39
CA GLY A 30 14.05 12.91 -6.66
C GLY A 30 13.99 11.38 -6.80
N HIS A 31 13.18 10.71 -5.97
CA HIS A 31 13.06 9.24 -5.88
C HIS A 31 11.71 8.72 -6.36
N TYR A 32 10.98 9.49 -7.17
CA TYR A 32 9.66 9.08 -7.67
C TYR A 32 9.74 7.84 -8.56
N LYS A 33 10.83 7.68 -9.34
CA LYS A 33 11.04 6.47 -10.15
C LYS A 33 11.06 5.19 -9.30
N ASP A 34 11.60 5.26 -8.09
CA ASP A 34 11.62 4.11 -7.17
C ASP A 34 10.20 3.69 -6.77
N PHE A 35 9.29 4.67 -6.64
CA PHE A 35 7.86 4.41 -6.41
C PHE A 35 7.20 3.79 -7.64
N GLU A 36 7.51 4.27 -8.84
CA GLU A 36 6.98 3.70 -10.09
C GLU A 36 7.38 2.22 -10.22
N ASP A 37 8.66 1.90 -10.00
CA ASP A 37 9.19 0.54 -10.01
C ASP A 37 8.53 -0.34 -8.93
N PHE A 38 8.28 0.23 -7.74
CA PHE A 38 7.56 -0.43 -6.65
C PHE A 38 6.09 -0.72 -7.00
N SER A 39 5.41 0.25 -7.61
CA SER A 39 3.98 0.19 -7.95
C SER A 39 3.65 -0.88 -8.99
N GLN A 40 4.66 -1.34 -9.75
CA GLN A 40 4.53 -2.48 -10.66
C GLN A 40 4.09 -3.78 -9.95
N ALA A 41 4.34 -3.91 -8.63
CA ALA A 41 3.84 -5.05 -7.85
C ALA A 41 2.33 -5.21 -7.93
N PHE A 42 1.63 -4.11 -8.14
CA PHE A 42 0.17 -4.06 -8.12
C PHE A 42 -0.41 -4.05 -9.54
N TYR A 43 0.39 -3.82 -10.58
CA TYR A 43 -0.11 -3.69 -11.94
C TYR A 43 -0.85 -4.96 -12.40
N GLY A 44 -2.08 -4.78 -12.88
CA GLY A 44 -2.95 -5.89 -13.31
C GLY A 44 -3.51 -6.77 -12.18
N TYR A 45 -3.14 -6.53 -10.91
CA TYR A 45 -3.59 -7.36 -9.79
C TYR A 45 -4.99 -6.93 -9.30
N LYS A 46 -5.85 -7.92 -9.04
CA LYS A 46 -7.18 -7.74 -8.44
C LYS A 46 -7.17 -8.28 -7.01
N PHE A 47 -7.22 -7.39 -6.03
CA PHE A 47 -7.20 -7.73 -4.61
C PHE A 47 -8.58 -8.22 -4.19
N LYS A 48 -8.64 -9.44 -3.67
CA LYS A 48 -9.86 -10.02 -3.11
C LYS A 48 -9.87 -9.76 -1.60
N LYS A 49 -11.05 -9.88 -0.99
CA LYS A 49 -11.15 -9.84 0.47
C LYS A 49 -10.23 -10.90 1.07
N GLY A 50 -9.34 -10.49 1.97
CA GLY A 50 -8.37 -11.37 2.60
C GLY A 50 -7.02 -11.49 1.88
N THR A 51 -6.82 -10.82 0.74
CA THR A 51 -5.48 -10.72 0.13
C THR A 51 -4.52 -10.03 1.09
N VAL A 52 -3.35 -10.63 1.28
CA VAL A 52 -2.33 -10.15 2.22
C VAL A 52 -1.18 -9.52 1.45
N ILE A 53 -0.93 -8.22 1.67
CA ILE A 53 0.27 -7.56 1.16
C ILE A 53 1.30 -7.48 2.29
N THR A 54 2.50 -7.99 2.03
CA THR A 54 3.62 -7.91 2.98
C THR A 54 4.74 -7.06 2.40
N PHE A 55 5.21 -6.11 3.19
CA PHE A 55 6.41 -5.34 2.91
C PHE A 55 7.55 -5.83 3.80
N SER A 56 8.62 -6.34 3.17
CA SER A 56 9.85 -6.77 3.84
C SER A 56 10.96 -5.77 3.58
N LYS A 57 11.62 -5.34 4.66
CA LYS A 57 12.72 -4.38 4.61
C LYS A 57 14.03 -5.11 4.90
N GLU A 58 15.00 -4.96 4.03
CA GLU A 58 16.35 -5.48 4.20
C GLU A 58 17.29 -4.37 4.70
N ARG A 59 18.35 -4.74 5.45
CA ARG A 59 19.32 -3.79 6.03
C ARG A 59 20.05 -2.93 4.98
N ASN A 60 20.13 -3.40 3.74
CA ASN A 60 20.76 -2.69 2.62
C ASN A 60 19.87 -1.61 1.98
N GLY A 61 18.66 -1.38 2.52
CA GLY A 61 17.70 -0.41 1.99
C GLY A 61 16.81 -0.97 0.87
N THR A 62 16.71 -2.28 0.74
CA THR A 62 15.80 -2.93 -0.20
C THR A 62 14.42 -3.16 0.42
N LEU A 63 13.38 -2.84 -0.35
CA LEU A 63 11.98 -3.12 -0.07
C LEU A 63 11.51 -4.24 -1.00
N THR A 64 11.09 -5.36 -0.41
CA THR A 64 10.49 -6.47 -1.15
C THR A 64 8.99 -6.51 -0.85
N THR A 65 8.18 -6.53 -1.91
CA THR A 65 6.73 -6.62 -1.84
C THR A 65 6.28 -8.04 -2.12
N PHE A 66 5.47 -8.58 -1.22
CA PHE A 66 4.83 -9.88 -1.39
C PHE A 66 3.32 -9.70 -1.43
N ILE A 67 2.64 -10.44 -2.31
CA ILE A 67 1.18 -10.54 -2.34
C ILE A 67 0.82 -12.01 -2.20
N ASP A 68 0.05 -12.35 -1.17
CA ASP A 68 -0.30 -13.73 -0.78
C ASP A 68 0.94 -14.64 -0.65
N GLY A 69 2.02 -14.07 -0.10
CA GLY A 69 3.29 -14.77 0.12
C GLY A 69 4.20 -14.88 -1.12
N GLN A 70 3.72 -14.50 -2.31
CA GLN A 70 4.53 -14.49 -3.53
C GLN A 70 5.24 -13.15 -3.72
N GLU A 71 6.55 -13.18 -3.94
CA GLU A 71 7.33 -11.98 -4.29
C GLU A 71 6.81 -11.36 -5.60
N ARG A 72 6.62 -10.05 -5.60
CA ARG A 72 6.13 -9.28 -6.77
C ARG A 72 7.14 -8.26 -7.26
N THR A 73 7.77 -7.53 -6.33
CA THR A 73 8.81 -6.56 -6.67
C THR A 73 9.87 -6.51 -5.59
N ARG A 74 11.07 -6.09 -6.00
CA ARG A 74 12.20 -5.80 -5.13
C ARG A 74 12.85 -4.51 -5.59
N VAL A 75 12.80 -3.47 -4.74
CA VAL A 75 13.29 -2.13 -5.06
C VAL A 75 14.29 -1.68 -4.00
N ARG A 76 15.49 -1.28 -4.43
CA ARG A 76 16.53 -0.77 -3.53
C ARG A 76 16.44 0.75 -3.45
N SER A 77 15.67 1.25 -2.48
CA SER A 77 15.53 2.68 -2.24
C SER A 77 15.29 2.94 -0.75
N LYS A 78 16.27 3.59 -0.09
CA LYS A 78 16.12 4.04 1.30
C LYS A 78 15.00 5.07 1.45
N PRO A 79 14.85 6.08 0.55
CA PRO A 79 13.76 7.05 0.61
C PRO A 79 12.38 6.40 0.47
N LEU A 80 12.19 5.46 -0.46
CA LEU A 80 10.94 4.71 -0.58
C LEU A 80 10.66 3.90 0.70
N ASN A 81 11.67 3.21 1.21
CA ASN A 81 11.56 2.46 2.45
C ASN A 81 11.13 3.33 3.61
N GLN A 82 11.72 4.51 3.73
CA GLN A 82 11.39 5.46 4.79
C GLN A 82 9.97 6.01 4.61
N ALA A 83 9.59 6.43 3.40
CA ALA A 83 8.23 6.92 3.11
C ALA A 83 7.15 5.87 3.41
N ILE A 84 7.36 4.61 3.01
CA ILE A 84 6.45 3.50 3.37
C ILE A 84 6.50 3.24 4.88
N SER A 85 7.66 3.31 5.52
CA SER A 85 7.72 3.15 6.99
C SER A 85 6.94 4.22 7.72
N GLU A 86 7.11 5.48 7.32
CA GLU A 86 6.43 6.65 7.88
C GLU A 86 4.93 6.61 7.60
N LEU A 87 4.50 6.12 6.44
CA LEU A 87 3.08 5.96 6.14
C LEU A 87 2.39 5.04 7.16
N TYR A 88 3.03 3.92 7.52
CA TYR A 88 2.44 2.91 8.40
C TYR A 88 2.81 3.06 9.88
N LEU A 89 3.88 3.80 10.22
CA LEU A 89 4.34 4.04 11.59
C LEU A 89 4.10 5.50 12.06
N GLY A 90 3.79 6.41 11.15
CA GLY A 90 3.66 7.84 11.39
C GLY A 90 2.23 8.34 11.33
N ARG A 91 1.89 9.13 12.35
CA ARG A 91 0.69 9.95 12.62
C ARG A 91 -0.49 9.83 11.61
N GLU A 92 -1.55 9.18 12.11
CA GLU A 92 -2.98 9.37 11.81
C GLU A 92 -3.71 8.65 10.66
N THR A 93 -3.08 8.02 9.67
CA THR A 93 -3.88 7.65 8.47
C THR A 93 -3.38 6.42 7.71
N ILE A 94 -3.88 5.23 8.07
CA ILE A 94 -4.13 4.13 7.11
C ILE A 94 -5.50 3.47 7.35
N THR A 95 -6.19 3.80 8.45
CA THR A 95 -7.52 3.26 8.73
C THR A 95 -8.67 4.22 8.42
N LYS A 96 -8.45 5.50 8.11
CA LYS A 96 -9.58 6.41 7.84
C LYS A 96 -10.19 6.21 6.44
N ASP A 97 -9.38 6.14 5.38
CA ASP A 97 -9.89 5.94 4.01
C ASP A 97 -10.39 4.51 3.75
N LEU A 98 -9.70 3.49 4.27
CA LEU A 98 -10.18 2.10 4.17
C LEU A 98 -11.45 1.85 5.00
N ARG A 99 -11.65 2.60 6.10
CA ARG A 99 -12.89 2.53 6.88
C ARG A 99 -14.05 3.22 6.17
N ALA A 100 -13.83 4.30 5.43
CA ALA A 100 -14.93 5.01 4.77
C ALA A 100 -15.63 4.12 3.72
N ASP A 101 -14.86 3.37 2.92
CA ASP A 101 -15.41 2.45 1.90
C ASP A 101 -16.00 1.15 2.52
N THR A 102 -15.49 0.72 3.68
CA THR A 102 -16.04 -0.43 4.38
C THR A 102 -17.27 -0.09 5.22
N LEU A 103 -17.35 1.10 5.82
CA LEU A 103 -18.53 1.54 6.59
C LEU A 103 -19.73 1.78 5.67
N SER A 104 -19.54 2.39 4.50
CA SER A 104 -20.62 2.55 3.51
C SER A 104 -21.13 1.21 2.96
N SER A 105 -20.27 0.19 2.88
CA SER A 105 -20.67 -1.17 2.52
C SER A 105 -21.31 -1.96 3.68
N ILE A 106 -21.05 -1.60 4.94
CA ILE A 106 -21.61 -2.27 6.13
C ILE A 106 -22.98 -1.68 6.51
N ASP A 107 -23.21 -0.39 6.26
CA ASP A 107 -24.50 0.26 6.51
C ASP A 107 -25.63 -0.32 5.64
N GLN A 108 -25.31 -0.86 4.45
CA GLN A 108 -26.26 -1.57 3.58
C GLN A 108 -26.56 -3.02 4.03
N ILE A 109 -25.87 -3.55 5.04
CA ILE A 109 -26.00 -4.94 5.49
C ILE A 109 -26.71 -5.05 6.85
N LEU A 110 -26.87 -3.94 7.58
CA LEU A 110 -27.63 -3.94 8.83
C LEU A 110 -29.11 -3.65 8.53
N PRO A 111 -30.05 -4.58 8.77
CA PRO A 111 -31.46 -4.27 8.70
C PRO A 111 -31.78 -3.24 9.78
N HIS A 112 -32.33 -2.09 9.37
CA HIS A 112 -33.01 -1.17 10.28
C HIS A 112 -34.08 -1.97 11.04
N SER A 113 -33.94 -2.06 12.36
CA SER A 113 -34.98 -2.52 13.27
C SER A 113 -35.27 -1.39 14.25
#